data_AF-F8B041-F1
#
_entry.id   AF-F8B041-F1
#
_cell.length_a   1.000
_cell.length_b   1.000
_cell.length_c   1.000
_cell.angle_alpha   90.00
_cell.angle_beta   90.00
_cell.angle_gamma   90.00
#
_symmetry.space_group_name_H-M   'P 1'
#
loop_
_entity.id
_entity.type
_entity.pdbx_description
1 polymer ?
#
loop_
_entity_poly.entity_id
_entity_poly.type
_entity_poly.pdbx_seq_one_letter_code
_entity_poly.pdbx_strand_id
1 'polypeptide(L)'
;MVAERSYRFGPLERGGILLGMRWPQLGLMVGVMLCVLGALRSPIIFAPGWIALAGALGFVAFVRVDDRNLDQWVPILFGFTMQKVMGETVFRGAVFRVGNSSDHLSKTALPGPLSSLVMLSVPVGNGRYVAVVKDTRRGTFTAVLQVQGSQFALLESGDQQARVDAWGELLAGLTVGGGRLSRLQWLERTLPDSGDQLQRHWRVRGQHDGSWAAEAYQEVIDAAGPVAQRHETFLSFQLRARDVRRAIQRAGGGDHAACTVLLGELRTMEAALARASINTVGWLPPRALAAVIRTTYDPYSIEMIDARGGAASDRAGGLAGLPSGVDPAIAGPVRAVAGWDHYRTDSGFHTTYWINGWPRVPSPAAFLAPLLMETTCRRTVSLIVEPMPGRKAEKAVNRRRMAHLGEQQMRDKVGKVTTQRDMAEASEVERREQELIAGFGAFRFHGFVTVSADDIDSLADACGEAETLASRSRLEMVRLVGEQDQGFSVAALPLAVGVS
;
A
#
# COMPACT_ATOMS: atom_id res chain seq x y z
N MET A 1 29.48 -7.41 -22.57
CA MET A 1 28.87 -7.24 -21.23
C MET A 1 28.01 -6.00 -21.27
N VAL A 2 26.68 -6.16 -21.33
CA VAL A 2 25.75 -5.03 -21.20
C VAL A 2 25.86 -4.56 -19.75
N ALA A 3 26.22 -3.30 -19.51
CA ALA A 3 26.28 -2.75 -18.17
C ALA A 3 24.90 -2.88 -17.51
N GLU A 4 24.86 -3.44 -16.30
CA GLU A 4 23.62 -3.60 -15.55
C GLU A 4 22.96 -2.23 -15.35
N ARG A 5 21.69 -2.09 -15.75
CA ARG A 5 20.99 -0.82 -15.64
C ARG A 5 20.71 -0.55 -14.18
N SER A 6 21.26 0.54 -13.67
CA SER A 6 21.02 0.95 -12.30
C SER A 6 19.82 1.87 -12.18
N TYR A 7 19.01 1.67 -11.14
CA TYR A 7 17.84 2.49 -10.85
C TYR A 7 18.16 3.47 -9.71
N ARG A 8 17.68 4.70 -9.86
CA ARG A 8 17.82 5.77 -8.88
C ARG A 8 16.52 6.54 -8.77
N PHE A 9 16.13 6.86 -7.55
CA PHE A 9 14.93 7.64 -7.27
C PHE A 9 15.30 9.03 -6.77
N GLY A 10 14.52 10.02 -7.21
CA GLY A 10 14.63 11.40 -6.73
C GLY A 10 14.20 11.53 -5.27
N PRO A 11 14.65 12.59 -4.56
CA PRO A 11 14.24 12.83 -3.18
C PRO A 11 12.72 13.04 -3.09
N LEU A 12 12.15 12.72 -1.93
CA LEU A 12 10.77 13.08 -1.62
C LEU A 12 10.55 14.58 -1.69
N GLU A 13 9.41 14.94 -2.27
CA GLU A 13 8.93 16.31 -2.35
C GLU A 13 8.52 16.80 -0.96
N ARG A 14 9.45 17.41 -0.24
CA ARG A 14 9.17 18.19 0.96
C ARG A 14 8.85 19.61 0.52
N GLY A 15 7.59 19.86 0.13
CA GLY A 15 7.13 21.17 -0.34
C GLY A 15 7.33 22.26 0.70
N GLY A 16 8.42 23.00 0.60
CA GLY A 16 8.56 24.33 1.18
C GLY A 16 7.97 25.37 0.22
N ILE A 17 7.39 26.43 0.75
CA ILE A 17 6.79 27.51 -0.05
C ILE A 17 7.75 28.70 -0.17
N LEU A 18 8.54 28.94 0.87
CA LEU A 18 9.48 30.05 0.93
C LEU A 18 10.77 29.58 1.61
N LEU A 19 11.91 29.63 0.91
CA LEU A 19 13.24 29.25 1.44
C LEU A 19 13.32 27.83 2.05
N GLY A 20 12.45 26.90 1.64
CA GLY A 20 12.33 25.56 2.21
C GLY A 20 11.43 25.43 3.45
N MET A 21 10.79 26.52 3.90
CA MET A 21 9.84 26.53 5.02
C MET A 21 8.41 26.20 4.57
N ARG A 22 7.68 25.46 5.41
CA ARG A 22 6.27 25.09 5.17
C ARG A 22 5.30 26.19 5.63
N TRP A 23 4.05 26.16 5.15
CA TRP A 23 2.99 27.09 5.60
C TRP A 23 2.87 27.21 7.14
N PRO A 24 2.85 26.11 7.91
CA PRO A 24 2.78 26.20 9.37
C PRO A 24 4.02 26.87 9.98
N GLN A 25 5.21 26.56 9.46
CA GLN A 25 6.45 27.18 9.91
C GLN A 25 6.50 28.68 9.61
N LEU A 26 6.00 29.11 8.44
CA LEU A 26 5.86 30.52 8.11
C LEU A 26 4.90 31.23 9.06
N GLY A 27 3.76 30.60 9.38
CA GLY A 27 2.83 31.10 10.39
C GLY A 27 3.49 31.25 11.76
N LEU A 28 4.26 30.24 12.20
CA LEU A 28 5.02 30.31 13.45
C LEU A 28 6.06 31.43 13.44
N MET A 29 6.79 31.62 12.33
CA MET A 29 7.78 32.70 12.20
C MET A 29 7.14 34.09 12.21
N VAL A 30 5.97 34.26 11.59
CA VAL A 30 5.19 35.50 11.71
C VAL A 30 4.76 35.71 13.17
N GLY A 31 4.35 34.64 13.86
CA GLY A 31 4.06 34.67 15.30
C GLY A 31 5.25 35.10 16.15
N VAL A 32 6.44 34.56 15.89
CA VAL A 32 7.70 34.98 16.53
C VAL A 32 7.96 36.46 16.30
N MET A 33 7.83 36.94 15.05
CA MET A 33 8.02 38.35 14.71
C MET A 33 7.03 39.26 15.44
N LEU A 34 5.76 38.87 15.52
CA LEU A 34 4.74 39.60 16.28
C LEU A 34 5.03 39.62 17.79
N CYS A 35 5.54 38.52 18.35
CA CYS A 35 5.94 38.47 19.75
C CYS A 35 7.13 39.39 20.03
N VAL A 36 8.11 39.46 19.13
CA VAL A 36 9.25 40.39 19.25
C VAL A 36 8.78 41.84 19.16
N LEU A 37 7.89 42.16 18.22
CA LEU A 37 7.26 43.49 18.12
C LEU A 37 6.45 43.84 19.37
N GLY A 38 5.74 42.86 19.94
CA GLY A 38 5.02 42.98 21.20
C GLY A 38 5.94 43.28 22.38
N ALA A 39 7.07 42.57 22.47
CA ALA A 39 8.09 42.82 23.49
C ALA A 39 8.63 44.26 23.43
N LEU A 40 8.92 44.75 22.22
CA LEU A 40 9.42 46.10 21.97
C LEU A 40 8.40 47.20 22.31
N ARG A 41 7.09 46.91 22.24
CA ARG A 41 6.01 47.84 22.59
C ARG A 41 5.50 47.72 24.03
N SER A 42 5.82 46.63 24.71
CA SER A 42 5.33 46.35 26.07
C SER A 42 6.21 47.01 27.15
N PRO A 43 5.65 47.31 28.35
CA PRO A 43 6.46 47.65 29.51
C PRO A 43 7.49 46.56 29.81
N ILE A 44 8.68 46.95 30.31
CA ILE A 44 9.82 46.05 30.58
C ILE A 44 9.42 44.81 31.41
N ILE A 45 8.42 44.93 32.29
CA ILE A 45 7.92 43.84 33.14
C ILE A 45 7.30 42.69 32.32
N PHE A 46 6.69 42.98 31.17
CA PHE A 46 6.03 41.97 30.32
C PHE A 46 6.93 41.46 29.18
N ALA A 47 8.05 42.13 28.90
CA ALA A 47 9.00 41.73 27.87
C ALA A 47 9.54 40.28 28.01
N PRO A 48 9.84 39.77 29.23
CA PRO A 48 10.28 38.37 29.40
C PRO A 48 9.24 37.36 28.93
N GLY A 49 7.94 37.64 29.14
CA GLY A 49 6.84 36.77 28.72
C GLY A 49 6.74 36.68 27.19
N TRP A 50 6.88 37.81 26.50
CA TRP A 50 6.91 37.85 25.04
C TRP A 50 8.13 37.14 24.45
N ILE A 51 9.31 37.33 25.04
CA ILE A 51 10.54 36.65 24.61
C ILE A 51 10.45 35.14 24.84
N ALA A 52 9.90 34.70 25.99
CA ALA A 52 9.67 33.29 26.27
C ALA A 52 8.70 32.66 25.27
N LEU A 53 7.62 33.36 24.91
CA LEU A 53 6.66 32.91 23.91
C LEU A 53 7.28 32.84 22.50
N ALA A 54 8.07 33.84 22.11
CA ALA A 54 8.84 33.84 20.87
C ALA A 54 9.83 32.65 20.82
N GLY A 55 10.52 32.39 21.93
CA GLY A 55 11.41 31.24 22.08
C GLY A 55 10.67 29.90 21.95
N ALA A 56 9.49 29.77 22.57
CA ALA A 56 8.66 28.56 22.47
C ALA A 56 8.13 28.32 21.04
N LEU A 57 7.66 29.37 20.35
CA LEU A 57 7.21 29.28 18.96
C LEU A 57 8.36 28.92 18.02
N GLY A 58 9.54 29.51 18.23
CA GLY A 58 10.76 29.17 17.50
C GLY A 58 11.19 27.72 17.74
N PHE A 59 11.13 27.27 19.00
CA PHE A 59 11.42 25.89 19.38
C PHE A 59 10.48 24.91 18.66
N VAL A 60 9.17 25.16 18.66
CA VAL A 60 8.19 24.32 17.93
C VAL A 60 8.43 24.32 16.42
N ALA A 61 8.88 25.43 15.84
CA ALA A 61 9.11 25.51 14.39
C ALA A 61 10.31 24.69 13.89
N PHE A 62 11.35 24.53 14.72
CA PHE A 62 12.65 24.00 14.29
C PHE A 62 13.10 22.72 14.99
N VAL A 63 12.54 22.38 16.15
CA VAL A 63 12.91 21.15 16.86
C VAL A 63 12.31 19.94 16.17
N ARG A 64 13.18 18.95 15.97
CA ARG A 64 12.86 17.65 15.37
C ARG A 64 12.82 16.57 16.43
N VAL A 65 11.79 15.75 16.34
CA VAL A 65 11.62 14.51 17.10
C VAL A 65 11.30 13.42 16.07
N ASP A 66 12.14 12.37 16.00
CA ASP A 66 12.02 11.24 15.08
C ASP A 66 11.77 11.64 13.61
N ASP A 67 12.68 12.46 13.06
CA ASP A 67 12.65 12.97 11.67
C ASP A 67 11.45 13.84 11.26
N ARG A 68 10.54 14.15 12.21
CA ARG A 68 9.43 15.09 12.01
C ARG A 68 9.62 16.33 12.87
N ASN A 69 9.24 17.49 12.34
CA ASN A 69 9.20 18.72 13.12
C ASN A 69 7.95 18.72 14.03
N LEU A 70 7.98 19.42 15.16
CA LEU A 70 6.85 19.47 16.11
C LEU A 70 5.53 19.94 15.46
N ASP A 71 5.57 20.81 14.46
CA ASP A 71 4.38 21.25 13.70
C ASP A 71 3.68 20.09 12.96
N GLN A 72 4.42 19.05 12.56
CA GLN A 72 3.89 17.87 11.89
C GLN A 72 3.26 16.88 12.87
N TRP A 73 3.66 16.93 14.14
CA TRP A 73 3.09 16.11 15.20
C TRP A 73 1.73 16.63 15.66
N VAL A 74 1.48 17.94 15.58
CA VAL A 74 0.21 18.55 15.99
C VAL A 74 -1.02 17.90 15.35
N PRO A 75 -1.13 17.77 14.01
CA PRO A 75 -2.32 17.15 13.40
C PRO A 75 -2.48 15.68 13.78
N ILE A 76 -1.38 14.95 13.98
CA ILE A 76 -1.39 13.52 14.34
C ILE A 76 -1.87 13.35 15.78
N LEU A 77 -1.26 14.09 16.71
CA LEU A 77 -1.66 14.10 18.12
C LEU A 77 -3.11 14.55 18.28
N PHE A 78 -3.50 15.63 17.59
CA PHE A 78 -4.87 16.13 17.62
C PHE A 78 -5.85 15.10 17.06
N GLY A 79 -5.57 14.54 15.89
CA GLY A 79 -6.40 13.53 15.23
C GLY A 79 -6.59 12.29 16.10
N PHE A 80 -5.48 11.71 16.58
CA PHE A 80 -5.52 10.53 17.45
C PHE A 80 -6.24 10.83 18.78
N THR A 81 -5.97 11.98 19.39
CA THR A 81 -6.64 12.37 20.65
C THR A 81 -8.14 12.56 20.44
N MET A 82 -8.55 13.22 19.35
CA MET A 82 -9.96 13.37 19.01
C MET A 82 -10.63 12.02 18.75
N GLN A 83 -10.00 11.12 17.99
CA GLN A 83 -10.53 9.77 17.78
C GLN A 83 -10.64 8.99 19.08
N LYS A 84 -9.69 9.16 20.01
CA LYS A 84 -9.72 8.52 21.32
C LYS A 84 -10.87 9.07 22.17
N VAL A 85 -11.07 10.39 22.19
CA VAL A 85 -12.17 11.06 22.91
C VAL A 85 -13.54 10.69 22.31
N MET A 86 -13.64 10.60 20.97
CA MET A 86 -14.87 10.21 20.28
C MET A 86 -15.14 8.69 20.32
N GLY A 87 -14.20 7.89 20.83
CA GLY A 87 -14.33 6.43 20.89
C GLY A 87 -14.19 5.73 19.52
N GLU A 88 -13.70 6.44 18.49
CA GLU A 88 -13.52 5.92 17.14
C GLU A 88 -12.29 5.01 17.00
N THR A 89 -11.38 5.03 17.98
CA THR A 89 -10.20 4.13 18.04
C THR A 89 -10.57 2.66 18.23
N VAL A 90 -11.78 2.35 18.71
CA VAL A 90 -12.23 0.99 18.95
C VAL A 90 -13.33 0.63 17.97
N PHE A 91 -13.00 -0.21 17.01
CA PHE A 91 -13.98 -0.88 16.18
C PHE A 91 -14.51 -2.12 16.89
N ARG A 92 -15.84 -2.25 16.93
CA ARG A 92 -16.53 -3.45 17.38
C ARG A 92 -17.24 -4.05 16.18
N GLY A 93 -16.81 -5.25 15.82
CA GLY A 93 -17.32 -6.07 14.73
C GLY A 93 -18.82 -6.19 14.82
N ALA A 94 -19.44 -5.95 13.68
CA ALA A 94 -20.86 -5.75 13.59
C ALA A 94 -21.60 -7.09 13.40
N VAL A 95 -21.34 -8.10 14.22
CA VAL A 95 -22.08 -9.38 14.16
C VAL A 95 -23.59 -9.12 14.23
N PHE A 96 -24.01 -8.12 15.02
CA PHE A 96 -25.38 -7.66 15.14
C PHE A 96 -25.83 -6.62 14.09
N ARG A 97 -24.95 -6.20 13.16
CA ARG A 97 -25.30 -5.31 12.03
C ARG A 97 -25.02 -5.95 10.67
N VAL A 98 -24.79 -7.28 10.63
CA VAL A 98 -24.80 -8.05 9.40
C VAL A 98 -26.20 -7.92 8.82
N GLY A 99 -26.36 -7.03 7.83
CA GLY A 99 -27.61 -6.89 7.10
C GLY A 99 -27.83 -8.07 6.17
N ASN A 100 -29.07 -8.26 5.72
CA ASN A 100 -29.41 -9.26 4.71
C ASN A 100 -28.47 -9.10 3.51
N SER A 101 -27.61 -10.11 3.30
CA SER A 101 -26.79 -10.20 2.10
C SER A 101 -27.65 -10.76 0.98
N SER A 102 -27.68 -10.07 -0.16
CA SER A 102 -28.24 -10.65 -1.39
C SER A 102 -27.11 -11.31 -2.17
N ASP A 103 -27.45 -12.23 -3.07
CA ASP A 103 -26.49 -13.05 -3.82
C ASP A 103 -25.51 -12.21 -4.68
N HIS A 104 -25.84 -10.93 -4.92
CA HIS A 104 -25.07 -10.01 -5.75
C HIS A 104 -24.40 -8.86 -4.99
N LEU A 105 -24.80 -8.59 -3.74
CA LEU A 105 -24.31 -7.47 -2.95
C LEU A 105 -24.10 -7.89 -1.48
N SER A 106 -22.85 -7.85 -1.04
CA SER A 106 -22.48 -8.13 0.34
C SER A 106 -21.85 -6.90 0.98
N LYS A 107 -22.46 -6.42 2.06
CA LYS A 107 -21.90 -5.33 2.86
C LYS A 107 -20.95 -5.91 3.89
N THR A 108 -19.65 -5.71 3.69
CA THR A 108 -18.63 -6.11 4.66
C THR A 108 -18.51 -5.06 5.75
N ALA A 109 -18.64 -5.45 7.01
CA ALA A 109 -18.40 -4.54 8.13
C ALA A 109 -16.89 -4.32 8.34
N LEU A 110 -16.33 -3.29 7.71
CA LEU A 110 -14.91 -2.92 7.84
C LEU A 110 -14.70 -1.67 8.71
N PRO A 111 -13.55 -1.56 9.42
CA PRO A 111 -13.22 -0.41 10.26
C PRO A 111 -12.99 0.89 9.49
N GLY A 112 -13.25 2.02 10.17
CA GLY A 112 -12.79 3.35 9.79
C GLY A 112 -13.05 3.73 8.31
N PRO A 113 -11.99 4.05 7.54
CA PRO A 113 -12.12 4.53 6.16
C PRO A 113 -12.70 3.47 5.20
N LEU A 114 -12.70 2.20 5.60
CA LEU A 114 -13.21 1.09 4.80
C LEU A 114 -14.72 0.85 5.01
N SER A 115 -15.36 1.58 5.93
CA SER A 115 -16.79 1.42 6.25
C SER A 115 -17.74 1.70 5.07
N SER A 116 -17.27 2.39 4.02
CA SER A 116 -18.03 2.66 2.80
C SER A 116 -17.90 1.60 1.72
N LEU A 117 -17.07 0.58 1.94
CA LEU A 117 -16.81 -0.47 0.97
C LEU A 117 -17.97 -1.48 0.96
N VAL A 118 -18.36 -1.86 -0.25
CA VAL A 118 -19.35 -2.90 -0.49
C VAL A 118 -18.80 -3.85 -1.55
N MET A 119 -18.99 -5.15 -1.36
CA MET A 119 -18.53 -6.18 -2.28
C MET A 119 -19.65 -6.57 -3.24
N LEU A 120 -19.39 -6.43 -4.54
CA LEU A 120 -20.26 -6.85 -5.63
C LEU A 120 -19.78 -8.20 -6.15
N SER A 121 -20.72 -9.11 -6.38
CA SER A 121 -20.46 -10.39 -7.06
C SER A 121 -20.81 -10.25 -8.54
N VAL A 122 -19.80 -10.25 -9.41
CA VAL A 122 -20.00 -10.03 -10.85
C VAL A 122 -19.78 -11.34 -11.61
N PRO A 123 -20.80 -11.85 -12.34
CA PRO A 123 -20.64 -13.08 -13.12
C PRO A 123 -19.74 -12.85 -14.33
N VAL A 124 -18.78 -13.75 -14.56
CA VAL A 124 -17.88 -13.71 -15.72
C VAL A 124 -18.11 -14.87 -16.71
N GLY A 125 -19.10 -15.73 -16.44
CA GLY A 125 -19.46 -16.90 -17.25
C GLY A 125 -19.03 -18.22 -16.59
N ASN A 126 -19.58 -19.34 -17.07
CA ASN A 126 -19.26 -20.70 -16.61
C ASN A 126 -19.35 -20.90 -15.08
N GLY A 127 -20.32 -20.24 -14.43
CA GLY A 127 -20.49 -20.28 -12.98
C GLY A 127 -19.38 -19.60 -12.16
N ARG A 128 -18.48 -18.84 -12.81
CA ARG A 128 -17.41 -18.09 -12.13
C ARG A 128 -17.84 -16.66 -11.84
N TYR A 129 -17.37 -16.16 -10.70
CA TYR A 129 -17.66 -14.82 -10.21
C TYR A 129 -16.36 -14.11 -9.86
N VAL A 130 -16.35 -12.79 -10.07
CA VAL A 130 -15.26 -11.91 -9.66
C VAL A 130 -15.80 -10.94 -8.61
N ALA A 131 -15.04 -10.76 -7.53
CA ALA A 131 -15.32 -9.76 -6.53
C ALA A 131 -14.95 -8.38 -7.06
N VAL A 132 -15.90 -7.45 -7.03
CA VAL A 132 -15.64 -6.03 -7.27
C VAL A 132 -15.98 -5.24 -6.02
N VAL A 133 -14.99 -4.61 -5.41
CA VAL A 133 -15.18 -3.77 -4.23
C VAL A 133 -15.50 -2.35 -4.67
N LYS A 134 -16.72 -1.90 -4.36
CA LYS A 134 -17.19 -0.54 -4.60
C LYS A 134 -16.99 0.30 -3.35
N ASP A 135 -16.27 1.41 -3.46
CA ASP A 135 -16.30 2.48 -2.47
C ASP A 135 -17.47 3.42 -2.76
N THR A 136 -18.50 3.37 -1.92
CA THR A 136 -19.70 4.20 -2.08
C THR A 136 -19.45 5.68 -1.85
N ARG A 137 -18.43 6.06 -1.07
CA ARG A 137 -18.08 7.48 -0.82
C ARG A 137 -17.24 8.04 -1.95
N ARG A 138 -16.23 7.30 -2.42
CA ARG A 138 -15.29 7.78 -3.45
C ARG A 138 -15.72 7.46 -4.88
N GLY A 139 -16.71 6.59 -5.07
CA GLY A 139 -17.19 6.16 -6.38
C GLY A 139 -16.13 5.40 -7.18
N THR A 140 -15.37 4.54 -6.50
CA THR A 140 -14.34 3.69 -7.10
C THR A 140 -14.75 2.22 -7.09
N PHE A 141 -14.25 1.46 -8.06
CA PHE A 141 -14.47 0.03 -8.22
C PHE A 141 -13.12 -0.66 -8.32
N THR A 142 -12.84 -1.59 -7.42
CA THR A 142 -11.56 -2.31 -7.33
C THR A 142 -11.78 -3.80 -7.57
N ALA A 143 -10.99 -4.41 -8.44
CA ALA A 143 -10.90 -5.87 -8.57
C ALA A 143 -9.49 -6.34 -8.19
N VAL A 144 -9.39 -7.55 -7.64
CA VAL A 144 -8.13 -8.11 -7.13
C VAL A 144 -7.78 -9.38 -7.90
N LEU A 145 -6.56 -9.42 -8.40
CA LEU A 145 -5.97 -10.54 -9.13
C LEU A 145 -4.89 -11.17 -8.26
N GLN A 146 -4.95 -12.48 -8.04
CA GLN A 146 -3.82 -13.20 -7.47
C GLN A 146 -2.84 -13.56 -8.59
N VAL A 147 -1.56 -13.27 -8.36
CA VAL A 147 -0.47 -13.54 -9.29
C VAL A 147 0.61 -14.36 -8.59
N GLN A 148 1.40 -15.07 -9.38
CA GLN A 148 2.54 -15.81 -8.88
C GLN A 148 3.82 -15.30 -9.53
N GLY A 149 4.82 -15.05 -8.70
CA GLY A 149 6.16 -14.69 -9.15
C GLY A 149 6.80 -15.84 -9.93
N SER A 150 7.68 -15.50 -10.87
CA SER A 150 8.60 -16.44 -11.50
C SER A 150 9.96 -16.39 -10.78
N GLN A 151 10.88 -17.27 -11.14
CA GLN A 151 12.23 -17.39 -10.56
C GLN A 151 13.15 -16.22 -10.98
N PHE A 152 12.76 -14.97 -10.70
CA PHE A 152 13.43 -13.76 -11.18
C PHE A 152 14.92 -13.69 -10.79
N ALA A 153 15.24 -14.06 -9.54
CA ALA A 153 16.61 -14.04 -9.03
C ALA A 153 17.55 -15.05 -9.71
N LEU A 154 17.00 -16.10 -10.34
CA LEU A 154 17.77 -17.14 -11.04
C LEU A 154 18.01 -16.81 -12.52
N LEU A 155 17.38 -15.75 -13.03
CA LEU A 155 17.53 -15.33 -14.42
C LEU A 155 18.85 -14.61 -14.65
N GLU A 156 19.38 -14.71 -15.87
CA GLU A 156 20.47 -13.86 -16.32
C GLU A 156 20.06 -12.38 -16.34
N SER A 157 21.02 -11.47 -16.16
CA SER A 157 20.75 -10.03 -16.05
C SER A 157 20.01 -9.45 -17.25
N GLY A 158 20.20 -9.99 -18.46
CA GLY A 158 19.47 -9.57 -19.65
C GLY A 158 17.98 -9.90 -19.58
N ASP A 159 17.64 -11.11 -19.12
CA ASP A 159 16.24 -11.54 -18.94
C ASP A 159 15.57 -10.83 -17.78
N GLN A 160 16.32 -10.55 -16.70
CA GLN A 160 15.85 -9.71 -15.61
C GLN A 160 15.46 -8.31 -16.14
N GLN A 161 16.33 -7.70 -16.95
CA GLN A 161 16.08 -6.39 -17.55
C GLN A 161 14.85 -6.42 -18.47
N ALA A 162 14.74 -7.43 -19.34
CA ALA A 162 13.61 -7.58 -20.25
C ALA A 162 12.27 -7.67 -19.50
N ARG A 163 12.23 -8.36 -18.35
CA ARG A 163 11.03 -8.44 -17.50
C ARG A 163 10.70 -7.10 -16.85
N VAL A 164 11.70 -6.36 -16.38
CA VAL A 164 11.50 -5.03 -15.82
C VAL A 164 11.00 -4.06 -16.88
N ASP A 165 11.54 -4.13 -18.10
CA ASP A 165 11.10 -3.29 -19.22
C ASP A 165 9.65 -3.63 -19.61
N ALA A 166 9.28 -4.92 -19.68
CA ALA A 166 7.91 -5.33 -19.95
C ALA A 166 6.91 -4.90 -18.85
N TRP A 167 7.35 -4.90 -17.58
CA TRP A 167 6.57 -4.31 -16.49
C TRP A 167 6.42 -2.78 -16.64
N GLY A 168 7.49 -2.09 -17.06
CA GLY A 168 7.48 -0.67 -17.38
C GLY A 168 6.50 -0.32 -18.51
N GLU A 169 6.45 -1.14 -19.57
CA GLU A 169 5.51 -1.00 -20.67
C GLU A 169 4.05 -1.19 -20.22
N LEU A 170 3.80 -2.18 -19.35
CA LEU A 170 2.48 -2.37 -18.75
C LEU A 170 2.04 -1.13 -17.97
N LEU A 171 2.92 -0.58 -17.13
CA LEU A 171 2.64 0.66 -16.40
C LEU A 171 2.38 1.80 -17.38
N ALA A 172 3.24 2.00 -18.39
CA ALA A 172 3.07 3.05 -19.39
C ALA A 172 1.69 2.97 -20.08
N GLY A 173 1.22 1.76 -20.39
CA GLY A 173 -0.13 1.51 -20.91
C GLY A 173 -1.27 2.05 -20.05
N LEU A 174 -1.07 2.19 -18.73
CA LEU A 174 -2.06 2.80 -17.83
C LEU A 174 -2.18 4.33 -17.99
N THR A 175 -1.22 4.98 -18.65
CA THR A 175 -1.22 6.44 -18.84
C THR A 175 -1.59 6.85 -20.26
N VAL A 176 -1.30 6.00 -21.25
CA VAL A 176 -1.56 6.26 -22.67
C VAL A 176 -3.06 6.19 -22.99
N GLY A 177 -3.53 7.00 -23.94
CA GLY A 177 -4.89 6.90 -24.48
C GLY A 177 -6.01 7.28 -23.50
N GLY A 178 -5.69 7.92 -22.38
CA GLY A 178 -6.66 8.22 -21.31
C GLY A 178 -7.00 6.97 -20.51
N GLY A 179 -5.96 6.23 -20.09
CA GLY A 179 -6.09 5.04 -19.26
C GLY A 179 -7.15 5.17 -18.18
N ARG A 180 -7.99 4.14 -18.07
CA ARG A 180 -9.23 4.16 -17.30
C ARG A 180 -9.06 3.76 -15.84
N LEU A 181 -7.92 3.17 -15.55
CA LEU A 181 -7.52 2.76 -14.21
C LEU A 181 -6.90 3.94 -13.49
N SER A 182 -7.45 4.24 -12.33
CA SER A 182 -7.03 5.35 -11.47
C SER A 182 -5.94 4.98 -10.47
N ARG A 183 -5.77 3.67 -10.20
CA ARG A 183 -4.76 3.14 -9.28
C ARG A 183 -4.51 1.66 -9.54
N LEU A 184 -3.26 1.26 -9.39
CA LEU A 184 -2.79 -0.12 -9.30
C LEU A 184 -2.16 -0.28 -7.92
N GLN A 185 -2.47 -1.36 -7.21
CA GLN A 185 -1.74 -1.75 -6.01
C GLN A 185 -1.07 -3.09 -6.25
N TRP A 186 0.23 -3.17 -6.02
CA TRP A 186 0.94 -4.42 -5.85
C TRP A 186 1.08 -4.68 -4.36
N LEU A 187 0.64 -5.85 -3.90
CA LEU A 187 0.72 -6.26 -2.51
C LEU A 187 1.31 -7.66 -2.44
N GLU A 188 2.38 -7.82 -1.68
CA GLU A 188 2.96 -9.12 -1.36
C GLU A 188 2.92 -9.31 0.16
N ARG A 189 2.45 -10.48 0.61
CA ARG A 189 2.39 -10.82 2.03
C ARG A 189 2.99 -12.19 2.30
N THR A 190 3.63 -12.31 3.45
CA THR A 190 4.08 -13.58 4.01
C THR A 190 3.04 -14.10 5.01
N LEU A 191 2.74 -15.39 4.90
CA LEU A 191 1.93 -16.14 5.85
C LEU A 191 2.80 -17.27 6.41
N PRO A 192 2.68 -17.62 7.70
CA PRO A 192 3.28 -18.87 8.17
C PRO A 192 2.62 -20.02 7.41
N ASP A 193 3.42 -20.89 6.81
CA ASP A 193 2.90 -22.14 6.26
C ASP A 193 2.93 -23.18 7.40
N SER A 194 1.77 -23.67 7.80
CA SER A 194 1.71 -24.71 8.83
C SER A 194 2.22 -26.07 8.33
N GLY A 195 2.57 -26.20 7.04
CA GLY A 195 2.97 -27.47 6.40
C GLY A 195 1.80 -28.46 6.24
N ASP A 196 0.69 -28.23 6.95
CA ASP A 196 -0.52 -29.04 6.96
C ASP A 196 -1.27 -28.99 5.62
N GLN A 197 -1.03 -27.99 4.76
CA GLN A 197 -1.61 -27.98 3.41
C GLN A 197 -1.12 -29.15 2.56
N LEU A 198 0.19 -29.47 2.63
CA LEU A 198 0.78 -30.57 1.87
C LEU A 198 0.27 -31.92 2.40
N GLN A 199 0.23 -32.06 3.73
CA GLN A 199 -0.38 -33.23 4.39
C GLN A 199 -1.86 -33.40 4.02
N ARG A 200 -2.65 -32.31 4.02
CA ARG A 200 -4.07 -32.36 3.63
C ARG A 200 -4.24 -32.71 2.16
N HIS A 201 -3.47 -32.11 1.26
CA HIS A 201 -3.52 -32.44 -0.16
C HIS A 201 -3.21 -33.93 -0.39
N TRP A 202 -2.17 -34.44 0.26
CA TRP A 202 -1.83 -35.86 0.23
C TRP A 202 -2.95 -36.73 0.80
N ARG A 203 -3.51 -36.41 1.96
CA ARG A 203 -4.64 -37.16 2.54
C ARG A 203 -5.86 -37.21 1.62
N VAL A 204 -6.22 -36.09 0.98
CA VAL A 204 -7.47 -35.96 0.20
C VAL A 204 -7.31 -36.45 -1.24
N ARG A 205 -6.15 -36.23 -1.86
CA ARG A 205 -5.92 -36.49 -3.30
C ARG A 205 -4.75 -37.42 -3.60
N GLY A 206 -3.93 -37.71 -2.61
CA GLY A 206 -2.85 -38.68 -2.71
C GLY A 206 -3.41 -40.06 -3.02
N GLN A 207 -2.61 -40.83 -3.76
CA GLN A 207 -2.94 -42.20 -4.09
C GLN A 207 -2.38 -43.09 -2.99
N HIS A 208 -3.26 -43.53 -2.08
CA HIS A 208 -2.91 -44.35 -0.91
C HIS A 208 -3.03 -45.84 -1.26
N ASP A 209 -2.29 -46.28 -2.26
CA ASP A 209 -2.35 -47.65 -2.79
C ASP A 209 -1.41 -48.64 -2.07
N GLY A 210 -0.65 -48.16 -1.07
CA GLY A 210 0.34 -48.96 -0.35
C GLY A 210 1.59 -49.28 -1.18
N SER A 211 1.79 -48.58 -2.30
CA SER A 211 3.04 -48.68 -3.05
C SER A 211 4.19 -48.05 -2.28
N TRP A 212 5.41 -48.54 -2.52
CA TRP A 212 6.63 -47.92 -1.99
C TRP A 212 6.72 -46.42 -2.34
N ALA A 213 6.23 -46.01 -3.51
CA ALA A 213 6.22 -44.61 -3.92
C ALA A 213 5.28 -43.76 -3.06
N ALA A 214 4.11 -44.29 -2.69
CA ALA A 214 3.18 -43.61 -1.78
C ALA A 214 3.75 -43.52 -0.35
N GLU A 215 4.37 -44.58 0.15
CA GLU A 215 5.03 -44.60 1.47
C GLU A 215 6.21 -43.62 1.54
N ALA A 216 7.11 -43.66 0.55
CA ALA A 216 8.25 -42.74 0.47
C ALA A 216 7.82 -41.28 0.33
N TYR A 217 6.75 -41.01 -0.43
CA TYR A 217 6.21 -39.66 -0.55
C TYR A 217 5.58 -39.17 0.77
N GLN A 218 4.90 -40.04 1.50
CA GLN A 218 4.39 -39.72 2.84
C GLN A 218 5.52 -39.42 3.83
N GLU A 219 6.60 -40.21 3.84
CA GLU A 219 7.77 -39.95 4.68
C GLU A 219 8.41 -38.58 4.38
N VAL A 220 8.50 -38.19 3.10
CA VAL A 220 9.01 -36.87 2.70
C VAL A 220 8.11 -35.75 3.22
N ILE A 221 6.79 -35.91 3.14
CA ILE A 221 5.84 -34.91 3.66
C ILE A 221 5.97 -34.78 5.18
N ASP A 222 6.07 -35.90 5.90
CA ASP A 222 6.21 -35.91 7.34
C ASP A 222 7.56 -35.31 7.79
N ALA A 223 8.62 -35.50 6.99
CA ALA A 223 9.95 -34.93 7.23
C ALA A 223 10.09 -33.45 6.85
N ALA A 224 9.26 -32.94 5.93
CA ALA A 224 9.39 -31.58 5.39
C ALA A 224 9.21 -30.47 6.44
N GLY A 225 8.54 -30.75 7.56
CA GLY A 225 8.36 -29.83 8.69
C GLY A 225 7.58 -28.53 8.33
N PRO A 226 7.12 -27.77 9.34
CA PRO A 226 6.29 -26.57 9.15
C PRO A 226 7.09 -25.29 8.82
N VAL A 227 8.25 -25.39 8.14
CA VAL A 227 9.23 -24.27 8.13
C VAL A 227 9.10 -23.34 6.90
N ALA A 228 8.12 -23.55 6.02
CA ALA A 228 7.95 -22.67 4.87
C ALA A 228 7.21 -21.37 5.25
N GLN A 229 7.65 -20.24 4.72
CA GLN A 229 6.78 -19.07 4.59
C GLN A 229 6.07 -19.14 3.25
N ARG A 230 4.76 -18.95 3.26
CA ARG A 230 3.98 -18.83 2.03
C ARG A 230 3.91 -17.36 1.62
N HIS A 231 4.38 -17.08 0.41
CA HIS A 231 4.26 -15.76 -0.21
C HIS A 231 3.01 -15.70 -1.08
N GLU A 232 2.19 -14.68 -0.85
CA GLU A 232 1.05 -14.37 -1.71
C GLU A 232 1.19 -12.99 -2.32
N THR A 233 1.03 -12.92 -3.64
CA THR A 233 1.10 -11.66 -4.38
C THR A 233 -0.25 -11.34 -5.03
N PHE A 234 -0.70 -10.10 -4.82
CA PHE A 234 -1.94 -9.57 -5.35
C PHE A 234 -1.68 -8.30 -6.16
N LEU A 235 -2.41 -8.17 -7.27
CA LEU A 235 -2.53 -6.95 -8.04
C LEU A 235 -3.97 -6.45 -7.99
N SER A 236 -4.17 -5.26 -7.44
CA SER A 236 -5.50 -4.65 -7.35
C SER A 236 -5.62 -3.50 -8.33
N PHE A 237 -6.62 -3.57 -9.20
CA PHE A 237 -6.88 -2.58 -10.23
C PHE A 237 -8.12 -1.78 -9.89
N GLN A 238 -7.97 -0.47 -9.77
CA GLN A 238 -9.06 0.42 -9.38
C GLN A 238 -9.45 1.37 -10.51
N LEU A 239 -10.74 1.39 -10.82
CA LEU A 239 -11.38 2.32 -11.73
C LEU A 239 -12.18 3.36 -10.93
N ARG A 240 -12.11 4.63 -11.36
CA ARG A 240 -12.92 5.71 -10.77
C ARG A 240 -14.07 6.06 -11.69
N ALA A 241 -15.30 5.91 -11.22
CA ALA A 241 -16.51 6.06 -12.05
C ALA A 241 -16.62 7.44 -12.72
N ARG A 242 -16.19 8.51 -12.02
CA ARG A 242 -16.21 9.87 -12.56
C ARG A 242 -15.31 10.04 -13.79
N ASP A 243 -14.17 9.33 -13.81
CA ASP A 243 -13.14 9.47 -14.85
C ASP A 243 -13.58 8.73 -16.14
N VAL A 244 -14.47 7.73 -16.02
CA VAL A 244 -15.00 6.93 -17.15
C VAL A 244 -16.51 7.06 -17.37
N ARG A 245 -17.12 8.16 -16.89
CA ARG A 245 -18.58 8.36 -16.90
C ARG A 245 -19.23 8.10 -18.26
N ARG A 246 -18.62 8.55 -19.36
CA ARG A 246 -19.13 8.35 -20.73
C ARG A 246 -19.14 6.88 -21.17
N ALA A 247 -18.18 6.08 -20.72
CA ALA A 247 -18.16 4.65 -21.01
C ALA A 247 -19.26 3.92 -20.22
N ILE A 248 -19.43 4.28 -18.94
CA ILE A 248 -20.49 3.73 -18.09
C ILE A 248 -21.88 4.06 -18.65
N GLN A 249 -22.12 5.30 -19.09
CA GLN A 249 -23.40 5.70 -19.69
C GLN A 249 -23.72 4.90 -20.96
N ARG A 250 -22.72 4.68 -21.84
CA ARG A 250 -22.91 3.88 -23.05
C ARG A 250 -23.19 2.40 -22.76
N ALA A 251 -22.72 1.88 -21.63
CA ALA A 251 -22.95 0.51 -21.18
C ALA A 251 -24.25 0.34 -20.37
N GLY A 252 -25.13 1.34 -20.33
CA GLY A 252 -26.44 1.27 -19.67
C GLY A 252 -26.55 1.98 -18.32
N GLY A 253 -25.44 2.50 -17.77
CA GLY A 253 -25.45 3.21 -16.49
C GLY A 253 -25.49 2.32 -15.25
N GLY A 254 -25.27 2.92 -14.08
CA GLY A 254 -25.28 2.22 -12.79
C GLY A 254 -24.05 1.36 -12.53
N ASP A 255 -24.11 0.59 -11.43
CA ASP A 255 -22.99 -0.22 -10.93
C ASP A 255 -22.66 -1.39 -11.85
N HIS A 256 -23.67 -2.02 -12.45
CA HIS A 256 -23.47 -3.11 -13.40
C HIS A 256 -22.66 -2.64 -14.61
N ALA A 257 -23.01 -1.51 -15.21
CA ALA A 257 -22.27 -0.94 -16.32
C ALA A 257 -20.83 -0.54 -15.93
N ALA A 258 -20.63 -0.03 -14.71
CA ALA A 258 -19.29 0.24 -14.17
C ALA A 258 -18.44 -1.04 -14.04
N CYS A 259 -19.05 -2.13 -13.56
CA CYS A 259 -18.41 -3.44 -13.50
C CYS A 259 -18.08 -3.98 -14.89
N THR A 260 -18.98 -3.84 -15.86
CA THR A 260 -18.71 -4.25 -17.26
C THR A 260 -17.52 -3.49 -17.85
N VAL A 261 -17.44 -2.17 -17.62
CA VAL A 261 -16.29 -1.37 -18.09
C VAL A 261 -15.01 -1.82 -17.39
N LEU A 262 -15.04 -2.04 -16.07
CA LEU A 262 -13.88 -2.53 -15.33
C LEU A 262 -13.42 -3.88 -15.89
N LEU A 263 -14.30 -4.87 -16.03
CA LEU A 263 -13.97 -6.19 -16.57
C LEU A 263 -13.35 -6.13 -17.97
N GLY A 264 -13.77 -5.19 -18.82
CA GLY A 264 -13.14 -4.95 -20.11
C GLY A 264 -11.68 -4.51 -19.99
N GLU A 265 -11.37 -3.61 -19.07
CA GLU A 265 -9.99 -3.18 -18.79
C GLU A 265 -9.16 -4.31 -18.15
N LEU A 266 -9.76 -5.12 -17.27
CA LEU A 266 -9.09 -6.24 -16.62
C LEU A 266 -8.57 -7.28 -17.63
N ARG A 267 -9.34 -7.58 -18.69
CA ARG A 267 -8.89 -8.47 -19.77
C ARG A 267 -7.68 -7.93 -20.51
N THR A 268 -7.63 -6.62 -20.74
CA THR A 268 -6.46 -5.95 -21.32
C THR A 268 -5.25 -6.06 -20.41
N MET A 269 -5.44 -5.96 -19.09
CA MET A 269 -4.38 -6.12 -18.10
C MET A 269 -3.86 -7.55 -18.02
N GLU A 270 -4.72 -8.56 -18.09
CA GLU A 270 -4.29 -9.97 -18.14
C GLU A 270 -3.38 -10.23 -19.35
N ALA A 271 -3.75 -9.73 -20.53
CA ALA A 271 -2.91 -9.86 -21.72
C ALA A 271 -1.56 -9.14 -21.58
N ALA A 272 -1.53 -7.98 -20.91
CA ALA A 272 -0.29 -7.26 -20.62
C ALA A 272 0.59 -7.98 -19.60
N LEU A 273 0.00 -8.56 -18.54
CA LEU A 273 0.71 -9.34 -17.53
C LEU A 273 1.34 -10.61 -18.14
N ALA A 274 0.62 -11.28 -19.05
CA ALA A 274 1.14 -12.43 -19.77
C ALA A 274 2.38 -12.07 -20.61
N ARG A 275 2.37 -10.92 -21.30
CA ARG A 275 3.57 -10.41 -22.02
C ARG A 275 4.74 -10.09 -21.08
N ALA A 276 4.44 -9.59 -19.88
CA ALA A 276 5.44 -9.38 -18.83
C ALA A 276 5.91 -10.68 -18.15
N SER A 277 5.46 -11.85 -18.63
CA SER A 277 5.79 -13.17 -18.07
C SER A 277 5.43 -13.28 -16.57
N ILE A 278 4.33 -12.64 -16.18
CA ILE A 278 3.74 -12.73 -14.84
C ILE A 278 2.58 -13.73 -14.91
N ASN A 279 2.66 -14.79 -14.12
CA ASN A 279 1.64 -15.82 -14.08
C ASN A 279 0.42 -15.36 -13.28
N THR A 280 -0.77 -15.49 -13.86
CA THR A 280 -2.03 -15.17 -13.19
C THR A 280 -2.63 -16.44 -12.59
N VAL A 281 -2.94 -16.42 -11.29
CA VAL A 281 -3.67 -17.50 -10.63
C VAL A 281 -5.16 -17.34 -10.94
N GLY A 282 -5.67 -16.12 -10.84
CA GLY A 282 -7.03 -15.75 -11.21
C GLY A 282 -7.58 -14.57 -10.42
N TRP A 283 -8.63 -13.95 -10.95
CA TRP A 283 -9.37 -12.91 -10.23
C TRP A 283 -10.06 -13.51 -9.00
N LEU A 284 -9.97 -12.81 -7.88
CA LEU A 284 -10.52 -13.31 -6.63
C LEU A 284 -12.06 -13.27 -6.67
N PRO A 285 -12.75 -14.41 -6.43
CA PRO A 285 -14.19 -14.41 -6.18
C PRO A 285 -14.50 -13.79 -4.80
N PRO A 286 -15.76 -13.42 -4.52
CA PRO A 286 -16.13 -12.74 -3.28
C PRO A 286 -15.63 -13.43 -2.01
N ARG A 287 -15.81 -14.76 -1.91
CA ARG A 287 -15.40 -15.53 -0.73
C ARG A 287 -13.89 -15.65 -0.56
N ALA A 288 -13.14 -15.59 -1.65
CA ALA A 288 -11.68 -15.58 -1.64
C ALA A 288 -11.13 -14.26 -1.14
N LEU A 289 -11.67 -13.16 -1.68
CA LEU A 289 -11.27 -11.83 -1.24
C LEU A 289 -11.64 -11.63 0.24
N ALA A 290 -12.81 -12.13 0.67
CA ALA A 290 -13.20 -12.15 2.07
C ALA A 290 -12.21 -12.93 2.95
N ALA A 291 -11.70 -14.08 2.48
CA ALA A 291 -10.69 -14.86 3.18
C ALA A 291 -9.35 -14.10 3.30
N VAL A 292 -8.93 -13.41 2.24
CA VAL A 292 -7.73 -12.56 2.26
C VAL A 292 -7.88 -11.43 3.28
N ILE A 293 -9.02 -10.73 3.28
CA ILE A 293 -9.30 -9.67 4.27
C ILE A 293 -9.32 -10.25 5.69
N ARG A 294 -10.00 -11.38 5.90
CA ARG A 294 -10.13 -12.01 7.22
C ARG A 294 -8.77 -12.44 7.77
N THR A 295 -7.95 -13.12 6.98
CA THR A 295 -6.61 -13.59 7.39
C THR A 295 -5.62 -12.46 7.66
N THR A 296 -5.83 -11.29 7.03
CA THR A 296 -5.06 -10.09 7.36
C THR A 296 -5.43 -9.52 8.74
N TYR A 297 -6.71 -9.53 9.12
CA TYR A 297 -7.20 -9.06 10.43
C TYR A 297 -7.13 -10.12 11.55
N ASP A 298 -7.11 -11.40 11.19
CA ASP A 298 -7.08 -12.52 12.12
C ASP A 298 -6.05 -13.57 11.65
N PRO A 299 -4.76 -13.30 11.90
CA PRO A 299 -3.65 -14.22 11.68
C PRO A 299 -3.86 -15.68 12.05
N TYR A 300 -4.56 -15.96 13.16
CA TYR A 300 -4.79 -17.32 13.67
C TYR A 300 -5.88 -18.07 12.88
N SER A 301 -6.73 -17.37 12.12
CA SER A 301 -7.79 -18.01 11.34
C SER A 301 -7.29 -18.72 10.06
N ILE A 302 -6.02 -18.55 9.70
CA ILE A 302 -5.45 -19.09 8.45
C ILE A 302 -5.66 -20.60 8.37
N GLU A 303 -5.26 -21.35 9.40
CA GLU A 303 -5.37 -22.83 9.38
C GLU A 303 -6.81 -23.29 9.19
N MET A 304 -7.75 -22.68 9.92
CA MET A 304 -9.17 -23.01 9.83
C MET A 304 -9.75 -22.67 8.45
N ILE A 305 -9.38 -21.52 7.87
CA ILE A 305 -9.85 -21.08 6.56
C ILE A 305 -9.26 -21.97 5.46
N ASP A 306 -7.98 -22.31 5.56
CA ASP A 306 -7.32 -23.21 4.62
C ASP A 306 -7.94 -24.62 4.70
N ALA A 307 -8.32 -25.11 5.89
CA ALA A 307 -8.96 -26.42 6.07
C ALA A 307 -10.34 -26.53 5.38
N ARG A 308 -11.05 -25.40 5.24
CA ARG A 308 -12.34 -25.33 4.51
C ARG A 308 -12.17 -25.26 2.99
N GLY A 309 -10.93 -25.18 2.50
CA GLY A 309 -10.60 -24.95 1.11
C GLY A 309 -10.60 -23.46 0.78
N GLY A 310 -9.47 -22.95 0.30
CA GLY A 310 -9.29 -21.51 0.01
C GLY A 310 -9.72 -21.14 -1.40
N ALA A 311 -10.77 -20.30 -1.53
CA ALA A 311 -11.21 -19.66 -2.79
C ALA A 311 -11.65 -20.59 -3.94
N ALA A 312 -12.41 -20.06 -4.93
CA ALA A 312 -12.89 -20.83 -6.09
C ALA A 312 -11.78 -21.38 -7.03
N SER A 313 -10.50 -21.13 -6.72
CA SER A 313 -9.32 -21.74 -7.33
C SER A 313 -8.76 -22.90 -6.51
N ASP A 314 -9.43 -23.34 -5.43
CA ASP A 314 -9.02 -24.46 -4.61
C ASP A 314 -8.98 -25.77 -5.42
N ARG A 315 -7.82 -26.01 -6.02
CA ARG A 315 -7.41 -27.29 -6.58
C ARG A 315 -6.75 -28.17 -5.51
N ALA A 316 -6.86 -27.86 -4.21
CA ALA A 316 -6.31 -28.67 -3.13
C ALA A 316 -7.40 -29.44 -2.36
N GLY A 317 -8.64 -28.96 -2.32
CA GLY A 317 -9.79 -29.68 -1.78
C GLY A 317 -9.96 -29.46 -0.27
N GLY A 318 -10.91 -28.60 0.09
CA GLY A 318 -11.38 -28.42 1.46
C GLY A 318 -12.25 -29.58 1.98
N LEU A 319 -12.49 -29.57 3.30
CA LEU A 319 -13.43 -30.49 3.95
C LEU A 319 -14.80 -30.47 3.25
N ALA A 320 -15.32 -31.65 2.92
CA ALA A 320 -16.60 -31.80 2.24
C ALA A 320 -17.75 -31.18 3.07
N GLY A 321 -18.63 -30.42 2.40
CA GLY A 321 -19.86 -29.86 3.00
C GLY A 321 -19.78 -28.40 3.46
N LEU A 322 -18.61 -27.76 3.41
CA LEU A 322 -18.47 -26.32 3.73
C LEU A 322 -18.11 -25.49 2.49
N PRO A 323 -18.67 -24.28 2.33
CA PRO A 323 -18.32 -23.41 1.22
C PRO A 323 -16.92 -22.81 1.40
N SER A 324 -16.06 -23.01 0.40
CA SER A 324 -14.69 -22.50 0.34
C SER A 324 -14.58 -20.99 0.59
N GLY A 325 -13.53 -20.56 1.27
CA GLY A 325 -13.30 -19.15 1.65
C GLY A 325 -14.17 -18.67 2.82
N VAL A 326 -14.36 -17.35 2.91
CA VAL A 326 -15.10 -16.70 4.01
C VAL A 326 -16.34 -16.00 3.44
N ASP A 327 -17.43 -15.95 4.21
CA ASP A 327 -18.58 -15.15 3.82
C ASP A 327 -18.19 -13.65 3.80
N PRO A 328 -18.36 -12.93 2.68
CA PRO A 328 -18.03 -11.51 2.58
C PRO A 328 -18.67 -10.61 3.65
N ALA A 329 -19.81 -11.00 4.22
CA ALA A 329 -20.46 -10.24 5.28
C ALA A 329 -19.63 -10.18 6.58
N ILE A 330 -18.82 -11.21 6.85
CA ILE A 330 -18.01 -11.37 8.07
C ILE A 330 -16.50 -11.28 7.79
N ALA A 331 -16.10 -10.72 6.65
CA ALA A 331 -14.67 -10.66 6.29
C ALA A 331 -13.84 -9.72 7.19
N GLY A 332 -14.47 -8.73 7.81
CA GLY A 332 -13.82 -7.79 8.73
C GLY A 332 -13.43 -8.38 10.09
N PRO A 333 -12.73 -7.62 10.93
CA PRO A 333 -12.40 -8.03 12.29
C PRO A 333 -13.64 -8.06 13.19
N VAL A 334 -13.62 -8.91 14.21
CA VAL A 334 -14.59 -8.88 15.32
C VAL A 334 -14.30 -7.72 16.26
N ARG A 335 -13.04 -7.33 16.41
CA ARG A 335 -12.62 -6.16 17.16
C ARG A 335 -11.32 -5.63 16.59
N ALA A 336 -11.20 -4.31 16.50
CA ALA A 336 -9.92 -3.69 16.24
C ALA A 336 -9.72 -2.44 17.10
N VAL A 337 -8.49 -2.20 17.54
CA VAL A 337 -8.12 -1.12 18.44
C VAL A 337 -6.89 -0.41 17.90
N ALA A 338 -7.06 0.87 17.57
CA ALA A 338 -5.98 1.77 17.21
C ALA A 338 -5.20 2.19 18.45
N GLY A 339 -3.98 1.66 18.59
CA GLY A 339 -2.97 2.15 19.52
C GLY A 339 -2.18 3.30 18.89
N TRP A 340 -1.24 3.85 19.67
CA TRP A 340 -0.39 4.93 19.20
C TRP A 340 0.65 4.44 18.19
N ASP A 341 1.32 3.33 18.46
CA ASP A 341 2.43 2.78 17.67
C ASP A 341 2.12 1.43 17.02
N HIS A 342 1.00 0.81 17.41
CA HIS A 342 0.50 -0.44 16.87
C HIS A 342 -1.02 -0.40 16.66
N TYR A 343 -1.51 -1.31 15.84
CA TYR A 343 -2.91 -1.61 15.62
C TYR A 343 -3.18 -3.04 16.06
N ARG A 344 -4.06 -3.21 17.04
CA ARG A 344 -4.47 -4.54 17.51
C ARG A 344 -5.74 -4.94 16.79
N THR A 345 -5.70 -6.06 16.09
CA THR A 345 -6.87 -6.70 15.47
C THR A 345 -7.23 -7.94 16.29
N ASP A 346 -8.05 -8.84 15.74
CA ASP A 346 -8.63 -9.96 16.49
C ASP A 346 -7.54 -10.74 17.24
N SER A 347 -6.61 -11.32 16.50
CA SER A 347 -5.53 -12.15 17.04
C SER A 347 -4.12 -11.59 16.79
N GLY A 348 -3.99 -10.51 16.01
CA GLY A 348 -2.70 -9.94 15.64
C GLY A 348 -2.44 -8.53 16.19
N PHE A 349 -1.17 -8.22 16.40
CA PHE A 349 -0.66 -6.87 16.60
C PHE A 349 0.11 -6.45 15.35
N HIS A 350 -0.15 -5.24 14.86
CA HIS A 350 0.42 -4.77 13.60
C HIS A 350 1.06 -3.40 13.75
N THR A 351 2.17 -3.19 13.06
CA THR A 351 2.78 -1.87 12.91
C THR A 351 3.00 -1.59 11.43
N THR A 352 2.50 -0.46 10.97
CA THR A 352 2.62 -0.02 9.58
C THR A 352 3.64 1.12 9.45
N TYR A 353 4.47 0.99 8.43
CA TYR A 353 5.46 1.94 7.98
C TYR A 353 5.07 2.50 6.62
N TRP A 354 5.37 3.77 6.40
CA TRP A 354 5.40 4.38 5.09
C TRP A 354 6.86 4.42 4.59
N ILE A 355 7.08 3.95 3.36
CA ILE A 355 8.36 4.08 2.67
C ILE A 355 8.48 5.53 2.21
N ASN A 356 9.20 6.30 3.00
CA ASN A 356 9.50 7.69 2.76
C ASN A 356 10.63 7.76 1.71
N GLY A 357 11.77 7.12 1.94
CA GLY A 357 12.90 7.16 1.00
C GLY A 357 13.01 5.92 0.14
N TRP A 358 13.10 6.11 -1.18
CA TRP A 358 13.52 5.08 -2.13
C TRP A 358 15.03 5.19 -2.42
N PRO A 359 15.68 4.17 -3.01
CA PRO A 359 17.12 4.17 -3.20
C PRO A 359 17.61 5.40 -3.99
N ARG A 360 18.43 6.24 -3.35
CA ARG A 360 18.97 7.48 -3.94
C ARG A 360 20.24 7.27 -4.73
N VAL A 361 20.78 6.06 -4.68
CA VAL A 361 22.01 5.63 -5.33
C VAL A 361 21.66 4.57 -6.38
N PRO A 362 22.45 4.47 -7.46
CA PRO A 362 22.39 3.37 -8.42
C PRO A 362 22.20 2.02 -7.71
N SER A 363 21.05 1.39 -7.94
CA SER A 363 20.66 0.12 -7.32
C SER A 363 20.20 -0.89 -8.38
N PRO A 364 20.43 -2.20 -8.18
CA PRO A 364 20.01 -3.23 -9.14
C PRO A 364 18.48 -3.36 -9.17
N ALA A 365 17.94 -4.04 -10.19
CA ALA A 365 16.50 -4.27 -10.31
C ALA A 365 15.91 -4.99 -9.08
N ALA A 366 16.65 -5.92 -8.49
CA ALA A 366 16.25 -6.71 -7.33
C ALA A 366 16.57 -6.06 -5.97
N PHE A 367 16.66 -4.72 -5.88
CA PHE A 367 17.06 -4.05 -4.63
C PHE A 367 16.14 -4.33 -3.42
N LEU A 368 14.90 -4.77 -3.66
CA LEU A 368 13.95 -5.16 -2.61
C LEU A 368 14.15 -6.60 -2.10
N ALA A 369 15.05 -7.39 -2.70
CA ALA A 369 15.24 -8.79 -2.36
C ALA A 369 15.49 -9.05 -0.85
N PRO A 370 16.31 -8.24 -0.13
CA PRO A 370 16.50 -8.47 1.30
C PRO A 370 15.20 -8.35 2.09
N LEU A 371 14.40 -7.30 1.82
CA LEU A 371 13.12 -7.12 2.50
C LEU A 371 12.10 -8.17 2.08
N LEU A 372 12.11 -8.64 0.83
CA LEU A 372 11.08 -9.55 0.35
C LEU A 372 11.37 -11.02 0.69
N MET A 373 12.63 -11.44 0.63
CA MET A 373 13.01 -12.86 0.64
C MET A 373 13.74 -13.28 1.93
N GLU A 374 14.41 -12.36 2.63
CA GLU A 374 15.20 -12.68 3.83
C GLU A 374 14.42 -12.47 5.14
N THR A 375 13.21 -11.91 5.10
CA THR A 375 12.38 -11.66 6.28
C THR A 375 11.79 -12.97 6.82
N THR A 376 12.03 -13.23 8.10
CA THR A 376 11.44 -14.35 8.86
C THR A 376 10.15 -13.95 9.59
N CYS A 377 9.92 -12.65 9.77
CA CYS A 377 8.68 -12.13 10.34
C CYS A 377 7.49 -12.14 9.36
N ARG A 378 6.28 -12.11 9.92
CA ARG A 378 5.04 -11.95 9.14
C ARG A 378 4.91 -10.49 8.69
N ARG A 379 4.87 -10.26 7.39
CA ARG A 379 4.79 -8.90 6.84
C ARG A 379 3.97 -8.82 5.55
N THR A 380 3.55 -7.60 5.25
CA THR A 380 2.96 -7.23 3.98
C THR A 380 3.70 -6.02 3.43
N VAL A 381 4.19 -6.10 2.19
CA VAL A 381 4.76 -4.98 1.44
C VAL A 381 3.77 -4.58 0.37
N SER A 382 3.42 -3.30 0.31
CA SER A 382 2.41 -2.75 -0.61
C SER A 382 2.97 -1.55 -1.34
N LEU A 383 2.86 -1.56 -2.67
CA LEU A 383 3.17 -0.45 -3.54
C LEU A 383 1.90 0.01 -4.25
N ILE A 384 1.47 1.23 -3.95
CA ILE A 384 0.36 1.88 -4.61
C ILE A 384 0.90 2.79 -5.72
N VAL A 385 0.46 2.51 -6.94
CA VAL A 385 0.82 3.22 -8.16
C VAL A 385 -0.39 4.00 -8.66
N GLU A 386 -0.28 5.32 -8.74
CA GLU A 386 -1.32 6.18 -9.28
C GLU A 386 -0.87 6.76 -10.62
N PRO A 387 -1.45 6.32 -11.75
CA PRO A 387 -1.19 6.94 -13.04
C PRO A 387 -1.68 8.39 -13.04
N MET A 388 -0.82 9.28 -13.52
CA MET A 388 -1.14 10.70 -13.69
C MET A 388 -1.49 10.96 -15.17
N PRO A 389 -2.71 11.46 -15.47
CA PRO A 389 -3.03 11.91 -16.82
C PRO A 389 -2.03 12.95 -17.33
N GLY A 390 -1.64 12.89 -18.61
CA GLY A 390 -0.59 13.74 -19.20
C GLY A 390 -0.71 15.23 -18.83
N ARG A 391 -1.90 15.84 -19.02
CA ARG A 391 -2.15 17.25 -18.64
C ARG A 391 -1.91 17.54 -17.16
N LYS A 392 -2.24 16.60 -16.25
CA LYS A 392 -1.99 16.76 -14.81
C LYS A 392 -0.50 16.61 -14.49
N ALA A 393 0.19 15.71 -15.20
CA ALA A 393 1.63 15.53 -15.05
C ALA A 393 2.41 16.75 -15.56
N GLU A 394 2.09 17.26 -16.76
CA GLU A 394 2.65 18.50 -17.31
C GLU A 394 2.44 19.68 -16.37
N LYS A 395 1.21 19.86 -15.86
CA LYS A 395 0.91 20.95 -14.92
C LYS A 395 1.68 20.79 -13.61
N ALA A 396 1.89 19.56 -13.12
CA ALA A 396 2.67 19.29 -11.93
C ALA A 396 4.15 19.60 -12.14
N VAL A 397 4.73 19.16 -13.26
CA VAL A 397 6.13 19.45 -13.62
C VAL A 397 6.34 20.94 -13.87
N ASN A 398 5.46 21.61 -14.61
CA ASN A 398 5.51 23.07 -14.82
C ASN A 398 5.42 23.83 -13.50
N ARG A 399 4.52 23.43 -12.59
CA ARG A 399 4.45 24.06 -11.25
C ARG A 399 5.76 23.90 -10.49
N ARG A 400 6.39 22.72 -10.55
CA ARG A 400 7.69 22.46 -9.90
C ARG A 400 8.80 23.31 -10.53
N ARG A 401 8.85 23.38 -11.85
CA ARG A 401 9.82 24.23 -12.58
C ARG A 401 9.67 25.70 -12.17
N MET A 402 8.44 26.21 -12.12
CA MET A 402 8.19 27.61 -11.70
C MET A 402 8.56 27.85 -10.23
N ALA A 403 8.27 26.89 -9.34
CA ALA A 403 8.68 26.99 -7.95
C ALA A 403 10.21 27.01 -7.81
N HIS A 404 10.91 26.13 -8.53
CA HIS A 404 12.38 26.08 -8.53
C HIS A 404 13.00 27.38 -9.06
N LEU A 405 12.52 27.91 -10.20
CA LEU A 405 12.97 29.19 -10.75
C LEU A 405 12.71 30.36 -9.78
N GLY A 406 11.55 30.38 -9.13
CA GLY A 406 11.22 31.38 -8.12
C GLY A 406 12.13 31.32 -6.90
N GLU A 407 12.41 30.11 -6.39
CA GLU A 407 13.37 29.92 -5.31
C GLU A 407 14.78 30.32 -5.70
N GLN A 408 15.23 30.00 -6.91
CA GLN A 408 16.54 30.38 -7.41
C GLN A 408 16.68 31.92 -7.47
N GLN A 409 15.71 32.60 -8.08
CA GLN A 409 15.70 34.07 -8.12
C GLN A 409 15.71 34.71 -6.74
N MET A 410 15.00 34.13 -5.76
CA MET A 410 15.00 34.64 -4.39
C MET A 410 16.36 34.43 -3.70
N ARG A 411 17.00 33.27 -3.92
CA ARG A 411 18.34 32.99 -3.39
C ARG A 411 19.38 33.94 -3.96
N ASP A 412 19.33 34.21 -5.26
CA ASP A 412 20.22 35.15 -5.94
C ASP A 412 20.07 36.56 -5.35
N LYS A 413 18.83 37.01 -5.10
CA LYS A 413 18.55 38.29 -4.44
C LYS A 413 19.09 38.38 -3.01
N VAL A 414 19.07 37.27 -2.26
CA VAL A 414 19.50 37.21 -0.86
C VAL A 414 20.99 36.85 -0.73
N GLY A 415 21.68 36.57 -1.84
CA GLY A 415 23.08 36.14 -1.85
C GLY A 415 23.30 34.77 -1.21
N LYS A 416 22.28 33.89 -1.20
CA LYS A 416 22.37 32.57 -0.59
C LYS A 416 23.03 31.59 -1.56
N VAL A 417 24.06 30.88 -1.10
CA VAL A 417 24.79 29.88 -1.90
C VAL A 417 23.87 28.72 -2.31
N THR A 418 23.92 28.37 -3.59
CA THR A 418 23.25 27.19 -4.15
C THR A 418 23.94 25.91 -3.65
N THR A 419 23.17 25.02 -3.04
CA THR A 419 23.70 23.77 -2.47
C THR A 419 23.69 22.64 -3.51
N GLN A 420 24.48 21.60 -3.30
CA GLN A 420 24.45 20.37 -4.13
C GLN A 420 23.06 19.73 -4.17
N ARG A 421 22.29 19.85 -3.08
CA ARG A 421 20.90 19.38 -3.03
C ARG A 421 20.01 20.14 -4.01
N ASP A 422 20.20 21.45 -4.13
CA ASP A 422 19.42 22.28 -5.06
C ASP A 422 19.75 21.92 -6.52
N MET A 423 21.03 21.68 -6.81
CA MET A 423 21.46 21.23 -8.14
C MET A 423 20.88 19.85 -8.48
N ALA A 424 20.88 18.91 -7.52
CA ALA A 424 20.26 17.60 -7.71
C ALA A 424 18.75 17.71 -7.95
N GLU A 425 18.05 18.55 -7.19
CA GLU A 425 16.62 18.80 -7.37
C GLU A 425 16.31 19.42 -8.74
N ALA A 426 17.12 20.38 -9.20
CA ALA A 426 17.02 20.96 -10.54
C ALA A 426 17.15 19.90 -11.63
N SER A 427 18.19 19.05 -11.53
CA SER A 427 18.45 17.98 -12.51
C SER A 427 17.33 16.93 -12.56
N GLU A 428 16.69 16.64 -11.43
CA GLU A 428 15.53 15.73 -11.37
C GLU A 428 14.28 16.33 -12.01
N VAL A 429 14.06 17.64 -11.85
CA VAL A 429 12.96 18.34 -12.54
C VAL A 429 13.16 18.32 -14.05
N GLU A 430 14.38 18.60 -14.51
CA GLU A 430 14.74 18.56 -15.92
C GLU A 430 14.61 17.15 -16.50
N ARG A 431 15.11 16.12 -15.81
CA ARG A 431 14.95 14.73 -16.23
C ARG A 431 13.49 14.33 -16.38
N ARG A 432 12.63 14.68 -15.40
CA ARG A 432 11.19 14.39 -15.47
C ARG A 432 10.50 15.13 -16.61
N GLU A 433 10.94 16.36 -16.92
CA GLU A 433 10.43 17.11 -18.07
C GLU A 433 10.81 16.43 -19.39
N GLN A 434 12.07 15.99 -19.53
CA GLN A 434 12.53 15.23 -20.69
C GLN A 434 11.77 13.90 -20.84
N GLU A 435 11.53 13.18 -19.74
CA GLU A 435 10.74 11.94 -19.75
C GLU A 435 9.31 12.17 -20.23
N LEU A 436 8.65 13.23 -19.76
CA LEU A 436 7.31 13.58 -20.22
C LEU A 436 7.28 13.96 -21.70
N ILE A 437 8.27 14.74 -22.17
CA ILE A 437 8.40 15.11 -23.59
C ILE A 437 8.64 13.87 -24.46
N ALA A 438 9.44 12.92 -23.97
CA ALA A 438 9.68 11.63 -24.63
C ALA A 438 8.45 10.69 -24.61
N GLY A 439 7.36 11.09 -23.94
CA GLY A 439 6.10 10.35 -23.90
C GLY A 439 6.03 9.29 -22.81
N PHE A 440 6.95 9.27 -21.84
CA PHE A 440 6.86 8.36 -20.70
C PHE A 440 5.67 8.72 -19.80
N GLY A 441 5.02 7.68 -19.29
CA GLY A 441 3.93 7.82 -18.33
C GLY A 441 4.42 8.38 -16.99
N ALA A 442 3.66 9.30 -16.40
CA ALA A 442 3.93 9.80 -15.05
C ALA A 442 3.09 9.03 -14.01
N PHE A 443 3.73 8.67 -12.91
CA PHE A 443 3.11 7.92 -11.81
C PHE A 443 3.45 8.55 -10.46
N ARG A 444 2.56 8.34 -9.48
CA ARG A 444 2.91 8.49 -8.06
C ARG A 444 3.02 7.12 -7.42
N PHE A 445 4.09 6.92 -6.67
CA PHE A 445 4.37 5.69 -5.96
C PHE A 445 4.26 5.96 -4.46
N HIS A 446 3.50 5.13 -3.76
CA HIS A 446 3.41 5.12 -2.31
C HIS A 446 3.72 3.70 -1.83
N GLY A 447 4.83 3.53 -1.13
CA GLY A 447 5.23 2.24 -0.57
C GLY A 447 4.87 2.15 0.91
N PHE A 448 4.42 0.98 1.36
CA PHE A 448 4.11 0.69 2.74
C PHE A 448 4.59 -0.70 3.14
N VAL A 449 4.91 -0.86 4.42
CA VAL A 449 5.25 -2.15 5.01
C VAL A 449 4.43 -2.31 6.29
N THR A 450 3.66 -3.38 6.42
CA THR A 450 2.96 -3.74 7.65
C THR A 450 3.60 -4.99 8.22
N VAL A 451 4.14 -4.90 9.42
CA VAL A 451 4.67 -6.04 10.19
C VAL A 451 3.60 -6.50 11.16
N SER A 452 3.48 -7.81 11.35
CA SER A 452 2.47 -8.43 12.22
C SER A 452 3.12 -9.46 13.14
N ALA A 453 2.66 -9.52 14.38
CA ALA A 453 3.05 -10.56 15.34
C ALA A 453 1.87 -10.91 16.26
N ASP A 454 2.04 -11.97 17.05
CA ASP A 454 0.99 -12.51 17.92
C ASP A 454 0.90 -11.74 19.26
N ASP A 455 1.98 -11.08 19.66
CA ASP A 455 2.08 -10.26 20.86
C ASP A 455 2.97 -9.02 20.63
N ILE A 456 2.99 -8.11 21.62
CA ILE A 456 3.69 -6.82 21.53
C ILE A 456 5.21 -6.98 21.54
N ASP A 457 5.75 -7.93 22.29
CA ASP A 457 7.19 -8.11 22.43
C ASP A 457 7.75 -8.71 21.13
N SER A 458 7.12 -9.77 20.62
CA SER A 458 7.42 -10.35 19.31
C SER A 458 7.24 -9.34 18.17
N LEU A 459 6.30 -8.40 18.29
CA LEU A 459 6.12 -7.33 17.31
C LEU A 459 7.32 -6.37 17.28
N ALA A 460 7.89 -6.05 18.44
CA ALA A 460 9.05 -5.17 18.52
C ALA A 460 10.26 -5.79 17.82
N ASP A 461 10.53 -7.07 18.07
CA ASP A 461 11.61 -7.82 17.42
C ASP A 461 11.40 -7.91 15.90
N ALA A 462 10.20 -8.28 15.47
CA ALA A 462 9.83 -8.35 14.05
C ALA A 462 9.96 -6.98 13.34
N CYS A 463 9.66 -5.89 14.04
CA CYS A 463 9.86 -4.54 13.53
C CYS A 463 11.35 -4.22 13.34
N GLY A 464 12.19 -4.57 14.31
CA GLY A 464 13.64 -4.37 14.22
C GLY A 464 14.27 -5.14 13.05
N GLU A 465 13.82 -6.37 12.81
CA GLU A 465 14.21 -7.17 11.64
C GLU A 465 13.80 -6.47 10.32
N ALA A 466 12.53 -6.08 10.21
CA ALA A 466 12.02 -5.43 9.00
C ALA A 466 12.72 -4.09 8.71
N GLU A 467 13.00 -3.29 9.74
CA GLU A 467 13.76 -2.04 9.63
C GLU A 467 15.20 -2.29 9.16
N THR A 468 15.85 -3.33 9.68
CA THR A 468 17.21 -3.73 9.26
C THR A 468 17.24 -4.15 7.79
N LEU A 469 16.30 -4.99 7.35
CA LEU A 469 16.23 -5.49 5.97
C LEU A 469 15.78 -4.42 4.97
N ALA A 470 14.93 -3.48 5.40
CA ALA A 470 14.61 -2.29 4.62
C ALA A 470 15.83 -1.38 4.42
N SER A 471 16.64 -1.18 5.47
CA SER A 471 17.90 -0.42 5.38
C SER A 471 18.89 -1.08 4.41
N ARG A 472 19.02 -2.41 4.43
CA ARG A 472 19.81 -3.16 3.42
C ARG A 472 19.27 -3.00 2.01
N SER A 473 17.96 -2.88 1.88
CA SER A 473 17.25 -2.57 0.62
C SER A 473 17.32 -1.07 0.25
N ARG A 474 18.08 -0.26 1.02
CA ARG A 474 18.27 1.19 0.83
C ARG A 474 16.96 1.99 0.89
N LEU A 475 16.02 1.51 1.71
CA LEU A 475 14.74 2.16 1.97
C LEU A 475 14.82 2.96 3.28
N GLU A 476 14.21 4.14 3.28
CA GLU A 476 13.96 4.88 4.52
C GLU A 476 12.48 4.72 4.88
N MET A 477 12.20 3.99 5.96
CA MET A 477 10.84 3.76 6.44
C MET A 477 10.52 4.68 7.62
N VAL A 478 9.27 5.13 7.70
CA VAL A 478 8.77 5.94 8.81
C VAL A 478 7.53 5.26 9.37
N ARG A 479 7.56 4.95 10.67
CA ARG A 479 6.40 4.36 11.36
C ARG A 479 5.22 5.33 11.37
N LEU A 480 4.02 4.85 11.05
CA LEU A 480 2.79 5.64 11.01
C LEU A 480 2.13 5.75 12.40
N VAL A 481 2.88 6.27 13.36
CA VAL A 481 2.40 6.52 14.72
C VAL A 481 1.19 7.46 14.73
N GLY A 482 0.19 7.16 15.55
CA GLY A 482 -1.10 7.84 15.62
C GLY A 482 -2.04 7.58 14.44
N GLU A 483 -1.58 6.87 13.40
CA GLU A 483 -2.30 6.65 12.13
C GLU A 483 -2.27 5.16 11.72
N GLN A 484 -2.07 4.25 12.69
CA GLN A 484 -1.82 2.83 12.42
C GLN A 484 -3.00 2.11 11.77
N ASP A 485 -4.24 2.46 12.12
CA ASP A 485 -5.46 1.90 11.53
C ASP A 485 -5.63 2.31 10.05
N GLN A 486 -5.35 3.57 9.73
CA GLN A 486 -5.38 4.11 8.37
C GLN A 486 -4.25 3.51 7.54
N GLY A 487 -3.04 3.47 8.10
CA GLY A 487 -1.88 2.82 7.49
C GLY A 487 -2.18 1.36 7.16
N PHE A 488 -2.68 0.59 8.13
CA PHE A 488 -3.04 -0.81 7.94
C PHE A 488 -4.08 -1.01 6.84
N SER A 489 -5.12 -0.17 6.81
CA SER A 489 -6.19 -0.22 5.81
C SER A 489 -5.69 -0.03 4.37
N VAL A 490 -4.62 0.74 4.20
CA VAL A 490 -3.98 1.04 2.90
C VAL A 490 -2.91 0.01 2.55
N ALA A 491 -2.13 -0.42 3.55
CA ALA A 491 -0.94 -1.23 3.37
C ALA A 491 -1.21 -2.74 3.37
N ALA A 492 -2.04 -3.23 4.28
CA ALA A 492 -2.18 -4.66 4.54
C ALA A 492 -3.28 -5.35 3.71
N LEU A 493 -4.21 -4.57 3.15
CA LEU A 493 -5.35 -5.08 2.38
C LEU A 493 -5.20 -4.77 0.88
N PRO A 494 -5.50 -5.73 -0.02
CA PRO A 494 -5.39 -5.52 -1.47
C PRO A 494 -6.62 -4.80 -2.03
N LEU A 495 -7.02 -3.67 -1.42
CA LEU A 495 -8.25 -2.94 -1.77
C LEU A 495 -8.01 -1.66 -2.57
N ALA A 496 -6.73 -1.36 -2.85
CA ALA A 496 -6.24 -0.15 -3.51
C ALA A 496 -6.82 1.12 -2.87
N VAL A 497 -6.90 1.14 -1.54
CA VAL A 497 -7.43 2.27 -0.78
C VAL A 497 -6.43 3.41 -0.88
N GLY A 498 -6.90 4.58 -1.30
CA GLY A 498 -6.03 5.70 -1.61
C GLY A 498 -5.53 6.46 -0.41
N VAL A 499 -4.31 6.96 -0.53
CA VAL A 499 -3.64 7.87 0.41
C VAL A 499 -4.00 9.35 0.16
N SER A 500 -4.72 9.64 -0.94
CA SER A 500 -4.99 10.99 -1.46
C SER A 500 -6.44 11.45 -1.33
#